data_AF-A0A0F9PDM0-F1
#
_entry.id   AF-A0A0F9PDM0-F1
#
_cell.length_a   1.000
_cell.length_b   1.000
_cell.length_c   1.000
_cell.angle_alpha   90.00
_cell.angle_beta   90.00
_cell.angle_gamma   90.00
#
_symmetry.space_group_name_H-M   'P 1'
#
loop_
_entity.id
_entity.type
_entity.pdbx_description
1 polymer ?
#
loop_
_entity_poly.entity_id
_entity_poly.type
_entity_poly.pdbx_seq_one_letter_code
_entity_poly.pdbx_strand_id
1 'polypeptide(L)'
;MIESIHNAGYVKKSGAIPPLTKAIIDKLTDVCQRGIASGVLRKDADPLELHWMTSAASFYNVSNRATLSASFGEALYSEQGQKRIRMRIVDMVLDAVIIGYGPDSKPK
;
A
#
# COMPACT_ATOMS: atom_id res chain seq x y z
N MET A 1 10.21 -8.14 -8.63
CA MET A 1 10.27 -7.14 -9.73
C MET A 1 11.56 -7.41 -10.48
N ILE A 2 11.53 -7.64 -11.80
CA ILE A 2 12.75 -7.98 -12.56
C ILE A 2 13.83 -6.89 -12.44
N GLU A 3 13.41 -5.62 -12.35
CA GLU A 3 14.30 -4.49 -12.13
C GLU A 3 15.06 -4.54 -10.80
N SER A 4 14.54 -5.20 -9.75
CA SER A 4 15.30 -5.40 -8.50
C SER A 4 16.51 -6.30 -8.71
N ILE A 5 16.39 -7.35 -9.54
CA ILE A 5 17.54 -8.21 -9.92
C ILE A 5 18.55 -7.38 -10.72
N HIS A 6 18.06 -6.45 -11.56
CA HIS A 6 18.90 -5.52 -12.30
C HIS A 6 19.38 -4.30 -11.48
N ASN A 7 19.21 -4.27 -10.15
CA ASN A 7 19.60 -3.15 -9.28
C ASN A 7 19.05 -1.78 -9.75
N ALA A 8 17.80 -1.79 -10.23
CA ALA A 8 17.08 -0.66 -10.82
C ALA A 8 17.79 -0.06 -12.05
N GLY A 9 18.58 -0.85 -12.77
CA GLY A 9 19.42 -0.39 -13.88
C GLY A 9 18.63 0.28 -15.03
N TYR A 10 17.44 -0.21 -15.37
CA TYR A 10 16.60 0.41 -16.39
C TYR A 10 15.67 1.46 -15.81
N VAL A 11 15.21 1.30 -14.56
CA VAL A 11 14.50 2.36 -13.84
C VAL A 11 15.31 3.66 -13.79
N LYS A 12 16.61 3.58 -13.45
CA LYS A 12 17.52 4.74 -13.39
C LYS A 12 17.71 5.41 -14.75
N LYS A 13 17.58 4.65 -15.85
CA LYS A 13 17.69 5.16 -17.23
C LYS A 13 16.34 5.64 -17.78
N SER A 14 15.24 5.35 -17.10
CA SER A 14 13.90 5.70 -17.54
C SER A 14 13.60 7.15 -17.19
N GLY A 15 13.20 7.94 -18.20
CA GLY A 15 12.69 9.30 -17.99
C GLY A 15 11.26 9.34 -17.42
N ALA A 16 10.55 8.22 -17.35
CA ALA A 16 9.12 8.19 -16.98
C ALA A 16 8.86 7.64 -15.57
N ILE A 17 9.63 6.64 -15.11
CA ILE A 17 9.35 5.94 -13.85
C ILE A 17 9.57 6.85 -12.62
N PRO A 18 10.73 7.53 -12.46
CA PRO A 18 10.93 8.38 -11.28
C PRO A 18 9.91 9.53 -11.15
N PRO A 19 9.54 10.26 -12.23
CA PRO A 19 8.48 11.26 -12.15
C PRO A 19 7.12 10.70 -11.76
N LEU A 20 6.75 9.51 -12.26
CA LEU A 20 5.48 8.86 -11.92
C LEU A 20 5.42 8.51 -10.43
N THR A 21 6.48 7.89 -9.89
CA THR A 21 6.56 7.56 -8.46
C THR A 21 6.51 8.83 -7.61
N LYS A 22 7.21 9.90 -8.03
CA LYS A 22 7.15 11.19 -7.33
C LYS A 22 5.73 11.77 -7.30
N ALA A 23 4.99 11.73 -8.42
CA ALA A 23 3.63 12.26 -8.46
C ALA A 23 2.67 11.54 -7.48
N ILE A 24 2.87 10.25 -7.25
CA ILE A 24 2.10 9.47 -6.26
C ILE A 24 2.41 9.96 -4.84
N ILE A 25 3.70 10.13 -4.52
CA ILE A 25 4.12 10.62 -3.20
C ILE A 25 3.66 12.06 -2.95
N ASP A 26 3.70 12.91 -3.97
CA ASP A 26 3.21 14.30 -3.87
C ASP A 26 1.70 14.32 -3.50
N LYS A 27 0.91 13.40 -4.05
CA LYS A 27 -0.52 13.26 -3.69
C LYS A 27 -0.73 12.75 -2.27
N LEU A 28 0.04 11.75 -1.83
CA LEU A 28 -0.06 11.25 -0.46
C LEU A 28 0.40 12.30 0.56
N THR A 29 1.40 13.11 0.20
CA THR A 29 1.87 14.24 1.02
C THR A 29 0.76 15.22 1.30
N ASP A 30 0.03 15.63 0.27
CA ASP A 30 -1.13 16.52 0.38
C ASP A 30 -2.26 15.92 1.24
N VAL A 31 -2.51 14.61 1.13
CA VAL A 31 -3.48 13.90 2.00
C VAL A 31 -3.02 13.89 3.46
N CYS A 32 -1.77 13.51 3.72
CA CYS A 32 -1.19 13.46 5.07
C CYS A 32 -1.23 14.85 5.73
N GLN A 33 -0.79 15.89 5.01
CA GLN A 33 -0.79 17.26 5.52
C GLN A 33 -2.18 17.72 5.95
N ARG A 34 -3.20 17.49 5.12
CA ARG A 34 -4.59 17.83 5.49
C ARG A 34 -5.08 17.04 6.70
N GLY A 35 -4.80 15.74 6.73
CA GLY A 35 -5.25 14.88 7.83
C GLY A 35 -4.55 15.20 9.15
N ILE A 36 -3.28 15.58 9.12
CA ILE A 36 -2.53 16.06 10.30
C ILE A 36 -3.10 17.41 10.75
N ALA A 37 -3.33 18.33 9.82
CA ALA A 37 -3.88 19.65 10.13
C ALA A 37 -5.30 19.59 10.73
N SER A 38 -6.11 18.62 10.31
CA SER A 38 -7.45 18.39 10.87
C SER A 38 -7.47 17.54 12.14
N GLY A 39 -6.31 17.03 12.59
CA GLY A 39 -6.22 16.15 13.76
C GLY A 39 -6.80 14.75 13.57
N VAL A 40 -7.03 14.32 12.33
CA VAL A 40 -7.51 12.97 12.00
C VAL A 40 -6.35 11.98 11.88
N LEU A 41 -5.23 12.42 11.31
CA LEU A 41 -4.02 11.61 11.16
C LEU A 41 -2.99 11.91 12.25
N ARG A 42 -2.19 10.91 12.58
CA ARG A 42 -1.04 11.03 13.48
C ARG A 42 0.01 11.97 12.88
N LYS A 43 0.76 12.67 13.74
CA LYS A 43 1.77 13.65 13.32
C LYS A 43 2.95 13.03 12.55
N ASP A 44 3.16 11.73 12.72
CA ASP A 44 4.18 10.91 12.08
C ASP A 44 3.66 10.13 10.86
N ALA A 45 2.46 10.45 10.35
CA ALA A 45 1.92 9.82 9.15
C ALA A 45 2.79 10.15 7.90
N ASP A 46 3.64 9.21 7.52
CA ASP A 46 4.60 9.36 6.43
C ASP A 46 4.02 8.92 5.06
N PRO A 47 4.01 9.80 4.03
CA PRO A 47 3.50 9.48 2.69
C PRO A 47 4.23 8.34 1.97
N LEU A 48 5.55 8.23 2.16
CA LEU A 48 6.38 7.20 1.55
C LEU A 48 6.09 5.85 2.20
N GLU A 49 5.97 5.79 3.52
CA GLU A 49 5.59 4.56 4.23
C GLU A 49 4.19 4.08 3.82
N LEU A 50 3.22 5.00 3.72
CA LEU A 50 1.87 4.67 3.22
C LEU A 50 1.89 4.07 1.80
N HIS A 51 2.64 4.69 0.89
CA HIS A 51 2.83 4.16 -0.45
C HIS A 51 3.49 2.77 -0.41
N TRP A 52 4.52 2.61 0.41
CA TRP A 52 5.28 1.39 0.53
C TRP A 52 4.42 0.24 1.07
N MET A 53 3.68 0.44 2.17
CA MET A 53 2.80 -0.59 2.74
C MET A 53 1.73 -1.05 1.75
N THR A 54 1.07 -0.08 1.08
CA THR A 54 0.01 -0.37 0.09
C THR A 54 0.57 -1.15 -1.11
N SER A 55 1.74 -0.72 -1.60
CA SER A 55 2.41 -1.35 -2.73
C SER A 55 2.94 -2.73 -2.39
N ALA A 56 3.52 -2.91 -1.20
CA ALA A 56 4.05 -4.17 -0.71
C ALA A 56 2.94 -5.22 -0.62
N ALA A 57 1.80 -4.89 -0.01
CA ALA A 57 0.66 -5.79 0.10
C ALA A 57 0.11 -6.19 -1.29
N SER A 58 -0.06 -5.22 -2.19
CA SER A 58 -0.54 -5.46 -3.55
C SER A 58 0.45 -6.31 -4.37
N PHE A 59 1.73 -5.95 -4.32
CA PHE A 59 2.78 -6.65 -5.06
C PHE A 59 2.97 -8.07 -4.56
N TYR A 60 2.91 -8.29 -3.25
CA TYR A 60 3.01 -9.61 -2.65
C TYR A 60 1.85 -10.51 -3.09
N ASN A 61 0.62 -9.98 -3.05
CA ASN A 61 -0.59 -10.70 -3.43
C ASN A 61 -0.56 -11.17 -4.90
N VAL A 62 -0.12 -10.30 -5.83
CA VAL A 62 -0.09 -10.62 -7.26
C VAL A 62 1.14 -11.46 -7.64
N SER A 63 2.33 -11.03 -7.24
CA SER A 63 3.59 -11.62 -7.71
C SER A 63 3.84 -13.03 -7.18
N ASN A 64 3.25 -13.36 -6.03
CA ASN A 64 3.42 -14.66 -5.39
C ASN A 64 2.20 -15.55 -5.54
N ARG A 65 1.19 -15.16 -6.35
CA ARG A 65 -0.06 -15.91 -6.48
C ARG A 65 0.17 -17.38 -6.82
N ALA A 66 0.93 -17.67 -7.87
CA ALA A 66 1.18 -19.04 -8.29
C ALA A 66 1.81 -19.90 -7.18
N THR A 67 2.83 -19.37 -6.50
CA THR A 67 3.55 -20.08 -5.43
C THR A 67 2.68 -20.28 -4.19
N LEU A 68 1.95 -19.24 -3.76
CA LEU A 68 1.07 -19.31 -2.60
C LEU A 68 -0.14 -20.20 -2.87
N SER A 69 -0.72 -20.14 -4.07
CA SER A 69 -1.76 -21.06 -4.53
C SER A 69 -1.31 -22.52 -4.49
N ALA A 70 -0.11 -22.82 -5.01
CA ALA A 70 0.43 -24.18 -4.99
C ALA A 70 0.68 -24.69 -3.56
N SER A 71 1.05 -23.79 -2.63
CA SER A 71 1.41 -24.15 -1.26
C SER A 71 0.21 -24.21 -0.30
N PHE A 72 -0.78 -23.33 -0.49
CA PHE A 72 -1.86 -23.09 0.48
C PHE A 72 -3.28 -23.19 -0.14
N GLY A 73 -3.38 -23.50 -1.43
CA GLY A 73 -4.63 -23.59 -2.18
C GLY A 73 -5.19 -22.24 -2.64
N GLU A 74 -6.30 -22.30 -3.37
CA GLU A 74 -6.88 -21.14 -4.07
C GLU A 74 -7.84 -20.30 -3.21
N ALA A 75 -8.11 -20.68 -1.96
CA ALA A 75 -9.14 -20.03 -1.14
C ALA A 75 -8.88 -18.53 -0.94
N LEU A 76 -7.62 -18.11 -0.78
CA LEU A 76 -7.21 -16.70 -0.67
C LEU A 76 -7.44 -15.92 -1.98
N TYR A 77 -7.34 -16.60 -3.12
CA TYR A 77 -7.46 -16.01 -4.46
C TYR A 77 -8.87 -16.13 -5.07
N SER A 78 -9.81 -16.76 -4.35
CA SER A 78 -11.24 -16.62 -4.62
C SER A 78 -11.68 -15.16 -4.49
N GLU A 79 -12.78 -14.78 -5.15
CA GLU A 79 -13.35 -13.43 -5.04
C GLU A 79 -13.60 -13.03 -3.58
N GLN A 80 -14.16 -13.93 -2.78
CA GLN A 80 -14.44 -13.68 -1.37
C GLN A 80 -13.14 -13.60 -0.54
N GLY A 81 -12.13 -14.41 -0.86
CA GLY A 81 -10.81 -14.36 -0.24
C GLY A 81 -10.12 -13.02 -0.47
N GLN A 82 -10.09 -12.57 -1.72
CA GLN A 82 -9.51 -11.27 -2.11
C GLN A 82 -10.26 -10.09 -1.48
N LYS A 83 -11.60 -10.16 -1.40
CA LYS A 83 -12.39 -9.15 -0.70
C LYS A 83 -12.02 -9.08 0.78
N ARG A 84 -11.90 -10.22 1.47
CA ARG A 84 -11.53 -10.27 2.89
C ARG A 84 -10.12 -9.73 3.14
N ILE A 85 -9.12 -10.20 2.39
CA ILE A 85 -7.73 -9.77 2.62
C ILE A 85 -7.53 -8.29 2.28
N ARG A 86 -8.20 -7.79 1.23
CA ARG A 86 -8.22 -6.36 0.91
C ARG A 86 -8.73 -5.54 2.08
N MET A 87 -9.84 -5.93 2.69
CA MET A 87 -10.38 -5.22 3.87
C MET A 87 -9.35 -5.23 5.01
N ARG A 88 -8.75 -6.37 5.32
CA ARG A 88 -7.71 -6.44 6.37
C ARG A 88 -6.50 -5.57 6.09
N ILE A 89 -6.06 -5.47 4.84
CA ILE A 89 -4.95 -4.59 4.44
C ILE A 89 -5.34 -3.13 4.60
N VAL A 90 -6.55 -2.75 4.19
CA VAL A 90 -7.08 -1.39 4.39
C VAL A 90 -7.11 -1.06 5.88
N ASP A 91 -7.65 -1.95 6.72
CA ASP A 91 -7.71 -1.76 8.16
C ASP A 91 -6.30 -1.53 8.75
N MET A 92 -5.31 -2.35 8.37
CA MET A 92 -3.93 -2.20 8.85
C MET A 92 -3.29 -0.87 8.42
N VAL A 93 -3.46 -0.47 7.16
CA VAL A 93 -2.89 0.78 6.64
C VAL A 93 -3.56 2.00 7.29
N LEU A 94 -4.89 1.95 7.50
CA LEU A 94 -5.62 3.03 8.16
C LEU A 94 -5.25 3.13 9.64
N ASP A 95 -5.14 2.02 10.36
CA ASP A 95 -4.78 2.02 11.79
C ASP A 95 -3.39 2.61 12.05
N ALA A 96 -2.46 2.37 11.12
CA ALA A 96 -1.11 2.91 11.17
C ALA A 96 -1.09 4.46 11.22
N VAL A 97 -2.06 5.13 10.58
CA VAL A 97 -2.02 6.59 10.41
C VAL A 97 -3.22 7.36 11.00
N ILE A 98 -4.37 6.74 11.18
CA ILE A 98 -5.56 7.39 11.75
C ILE A 98 -5.52 7.31 13.28
N ILE A 99 -5.82 8.43 13.94
CA ILE A 99 -5.90 8.49 15.40
C ILE A 99 -7.17 7.78 15.86
N GLY A 100 -7.01 6.72 16.68
CA GLY A 100 -8.12 6.01 17.31
C GLY A 100 -8.95 5.16 16.34
N TYR A 101 -8.34 4.70 15.25
CA TYR A 101 -9.01 3.83 14.28
C TYR A 101 -9.41 2.48 14.90
N GLY A 102 -10.55 1.98 14.47
CA GLY A 102 -11.02 0.63 14.64
C GLY A 102 -11.77 0.17 13.38
N PRO A 103 -11.70 -1.10 12.97
CA PRO A 103 -12.32 -1.60 11.73
C PRO A 103 -13.84 -1.33 11.62
N ASP A 104 -14.52 -1.17 12.76
CA ASP A 104 -15.95 -0.86 12.86
C ASP A 104 -16.24 0.58 13.32
N SER A 105 -15.19 1.38 13.55
CA SER A 105 -15.35 2.79 13.87
C SER A 105 -15.66 3.56 12.58
N LYS A 106 -16.85 4.16 12.50
CA LYS A 106 -17.14 5.11 11.41
C LYS A 106 -16.14 6.26 11.53
N PRO A 107 -15.52 6.72 10.43
CA PRO A 107 -14.76 7.96 10.47
C PRO A 107 -15.71 9.07 10.97
N LYS A 108 -15.28 9.78 12.03
CA LYS A 108 -15.98 10.94 12.55
C LYS A 108 -16.02 12.06 11.51
#